data_AF-A0A925TJ18-F1
#
_entry.id   AF-A0A925TJ18-F1
#
_cell.length_a   1.000
_cell.length_b   1.000
_cell.length_c   1.000
_cell.angle_alpha   90.00
_cell.angle_beta   90.00
_cell.angle_gamma   90.00
#
_symmetry.space_group_name_H-M   'P 1'
#
loop_
_entity.id
_entity.type
_entity.pdbx_description
1 polymer ?
#
loop_
_entity_poly.entity_id
_entity_poly.type
_entity_poly.pdbx_seq_one_letter_code
_entity_poly.pdbx_strand_id
1 'polypeptide(L)'
;AWVDGYTYQFKFVVSTPDDVAEMEGLIGALGRDIPRHKILLMPEAITLEKMRERSAWLGELCKERGYRYAHRLHIELYGNKRGT
;
A
#
# COMPACT_ATOMS: atom_id res chain seq x y z
N ALA A 1 5.83 0.19 -22.22
CA ALA A 1 5.34 -0.65 -21.10
C ALA A 1 3.94 -0.21 -20.71
N TRP A 2 3.17 -1.03 -19.97
CA TRP A 2 1.80 -0.68 -19.56
C TRP A 2 1.70 0.69 -18.87
N VAL A 3 2.70 1.03 -18.06
CA VAL A 3 2.80 2.31 -17.36
C VAL A 3 2.94 3.53 -18.29
N ASP A 4 3.37 3.33 -19.53
CA ASP A 4 3.61 4.41 -20.49
C ASP A 4 2.34 4.74 -21.32
N GLY A 5 1.36 3.84 -21.35
CA GLY A 5 0.21 3.92 -22.26
C GLY A 5 -1.17 3.90 -21.58
N TYR A 6 -1.23 3.67 -20.27
CA TYR A 6 -2.49 3.49 -19.55
C TYR A 6 -2.51 4.23 -18.21
N THR A 7 -3.70 4.50 -17.68
CA THR A 7 -3.85 4.88 -16.28
C THR A 7 -3.54 3.67 -15.39
N TYR A 8 -2.76 3.87 -14.34
CA TYR A 8 -2.31 2.79 -13.46
C TYR A 8 -2.15 3.29 -12.03
N GLN A 9 -2.07 2.31 -11.12
CA GLN A 9 -1.63 2.47 -9.75
C GLN A 9 -0.80 1.24 -9.37
N PHE A 10 0.26 1.44 -8.59
CA PHE A 10 0.94 0.33 -7.94
C PHE A 10 0.41 0.22 -6.52
N LYS A 11 0.02 -1.00 -6.13
CA LYS A 11 -0.53 -1.25 -4.81
C LYS A 11 0.22 -2.38 -4.15
N PHE A 12 0.89 -2.07 -3.05
CA PHE A 12 1.70 -3.02 -2.30
C PHE A 12 1.02 -3.37 -0.98
N VAL A 13 1.09 -4.64 -0.62
CA VAL A 13 0.67 -5.11 0.69
C VAL A 13 1.89 -5.06 1.61
N VAL A 14 1.77 -4.36 2.73
CA VAL A 14 2.89 -4.05 3.63
C VAL A 14 2.61 -4.65 5.00
N SER A 15 3.47 -5.55 5.44
CA SER A 15 3.49 -6.16 6.76
C SER A 15 4.50 -5.48 7.68
N THR A 16 5.68 -5.14 7.16
CA THR A 16 6.82 -4.59 7.90
C THR A 16 7.43 -3.38 7.17
N PRO A 17 8.30 -2.59 7.83
CA PRO A 17 9.07 -1.55 7.16
C PRO A 17 9.98 -2.06 6.04
N ASP A 18 10.48 -3.30 6.13
CA ASP A 18 11.37 -3.90 5.13
C ASP A 18 10.66 -4.10 3.78
N ASP A 19 9.36 -4.40 3.80
CA ASP A 19 8.55 -4.50 2.58
C ASP A 19 8.52 -3.17 1.80
N VAL A 20 8.61 -2.04 2.51
CA VAL A 20 8.68 -0.71 1.89
C VAL A 20 10.05 -0.52 1.23
N ALA A 21 11.13 -0.96 1.87
CA ALA A 21 12.46 -0.89 1.28
C ALA A 21 12.56 -1.74 0.01
N GLU A 22 12.00 -2.96 0.03
CA GLU A 22 11.90 -3.81 -1.15
C GLU A 22 11.08 -3.14 -2.26
N MET A 23 9.91 -2.59 -1.93
CA MET A 23 9.07 -1.85 -2.88
C MET A 23 9.83 -0.71 -3.56
N GLU A 24 10.58 0.10 -2.81
CA GLU A 24 11.38 1.21 -3.38
C GLU A 24 12.43 0.68 -4.36
N GLY A 25 13.06 -0.45 -4.04
CA GLY A 25 13.98 -1.14 -4.94
C GLY A 25 13.30 -1.60 -6.24
N LEU A 26 12.12 -2.21 -6.13
CA LEU A 26 11.33 -2.64 -7.29
C LEU A 26 10.91 -1.46 -8.17
N ILE A 27 10.46 -0.36 -7.57
CA ILE A 27 10.09 0.87 -8.29
C ILE A 27 11.31 1.46 -8.99
N GLY A 28 12.47 1.52 -8.32
CA GLY A 28 13.72 2.00 -8.91
C GLY A 28 14.19 1.14 -10.10
N ALA A 29 14.03 -0.18 -10.00
CA ALA A 29 14.40 -1.12 -11.06
C ALA A 29 13.57 -0.97 -12.36
N LEU A 30 12.42 -0.29 -12.32
CA LEU A 30 11.62 -0.01 -13.52
C LEU A 30 12.29 0.99 -14.48
N GLY A 31 13.32 1.72 -14.02
CA GLY A 31 14.02 2.73 -14.81
C GLY A 31 13.11 3.87 -15.28
N ARG A 32 12.08 4.19 -14.50
CA ARG A 32 11.04 5.17 -14.81
C ARG A 32 10.75 6.05 -13.60
N ASP A 33 10.41 7.30 -13.85
CA ASP A 33 9.89 8.18 -12.81
C ASP A 33 8.41 7.85 -12.55
N ILE A 34 8.16 7.14 -11.45
CA ILE A 34 6.81 6.79 -11.02
C ILE A 34 6.35 7.85 -10.01
N PRO A 35 5.28 8.62 -10.32
CA PRO A 35 4.76 9.61 -9.38
C PRO A 35 4.36 8.97 -8.05
N ARG A 36 4.85 9.52 -6.93
CA ARG A 36 4.62 8.97 -5.58
C ARG A 36 3.13 8.78 -5.26
N HIS A 37 2.28 9.70 -5.71
CA HIS A 37 0.82 9.62 -5.51
C HIS A 37 0.13 8.44 -6.24
N LYS A 38 0.82 7.75 -7.17
CA LYS A 38 0.32 6.52 -7.81
C LYS A 38 0.72 5.24 -7.06
N ILE A 39 1.49 5.36 -5.99
CA ILE A 39 1.92 4.24 -5.14
C ILE A 39 0.99 4.20 -3.92
N LEU A 40 0.30 3.08 -3.78
CA LEU A 40 -0.66 2.80 -2.72
C LEU A 40 -0.08 1.76 -1.76
N LEU A 41 -0.04 2.08 -0.46
CA LEU A 41 0.38 1.14 0.57
C LEU A 41 -0.83 0.62 1.31
N MET A 42 -1.04 -0.69 1.27
CA MET A 42 -2.12 -1.38 1.96
C MET A 42 -1.54 -2.21 3.10
N PRO A 43 -2.00 -2.08 4.34
CA PRO A 43 -1.53 -2.94 5.42
C PRO A 43 -1.93 -4.41 5.19
N GLU A 44 -1.02 -5.31 5.54
CA GLU A 44 -1.32 -6.74 5.69
C GLU A 44 -2.09 -6.96 7.00
N ALA A 45 -3.38 -7.26 6.90
CA ALA A 45 -4.19 -7.61 8.06
C ALA A 45 -5.50 -8.29 7.67
N ILE A 46 -5.89 -9.26 8.51
CA ILE A 46 -7.18 -9.97 8.46
C ILE A 46 -8.03 -9.73 9.72
N THR A 47 -7.51 -8.98 10.69
CA THR A 47 -8.23 -8.56 11.90
C THR A 47 -8.12 -7.05 12.05
N LEU A 48 -9.10 -6.44 12.73
CA LEU A 48 -9.12 -4.99 12.96
C LEU A 48 -7.99 -4.53 13.89
N GLU A 49 -7.62 -5.35 14.86
CA GLU A 49 -6.50 -5.08 15.77
C GLU A 49 -5.18 -4.97 14.99
N LYS A 50 -4.87 -6.00 14.21
CA LYS A 50 -3.68 -6.07 13.36
C LYS A 50 -3.69 -4.99 12.26
N MET A 51 -4.88 -4.57 11.82
CA MET A 51 -5.06 -3.43 10.93
C MET A 51 -4.64 -2.12 11.60
N ARG A 52 -5.16 -1.84 12.80
CA ARG A 52 -4.93 -0.60 13.54
C ARG A 52 -3.46 -0.44 13.93
N GLU A 53 -2.83 -1.53 14.40
CA GLU A 53 -1.41 -1.59 14.71
C GLU A 53 -0.54 -1.10 13.54
N ARG A 54 -0.83 -1.59 12.33
CA ARG A 54 -0.10 -1.17 11.12
C ARG A 54 -0.51 0.18 10.58
N SER A 55 -1.81 0.50 10.65
CA SER A 55 -2.36 1.76 10.13
C SER A 55 -1.66 2.97 10.77
N ALA A 56 -1.30 2.87 12.05
CA ALA A 56 -0.65 3.93 12.81
C ALA A 56 0.66 4.39 12.15
N TRP A 57 1.61 3.48 11.92
CA TRP A 57 2.91 3.86 11.34
C TRP A 57 2.86 3.98 9.82
N LEU A 58 2.07 3.14 9.14
CA LEU A 58 1.99 3.13 7.68
C LEU A 58 1.32 4.40 7.13
N GLY A 59 0.35 4.94 7.87
CA GLY A 59 -0.29 6.22 7.56
C GLY A 59 0.69 7.40 7.64
N GLU A 60 1.51 7.46 8.70
CA GLU A 60 2.55 8.47 8.84
C GLU A 60 3.59 8.39 7.72
N LEU A 61 4.06 7.17 7.42
CA LEU A 61 4.99 6.92 6.33
C LEU A 61 4.43 7.38 4.96
N CYS A 62 3.14 7.13 4.71
CA CYS A 62 2.50 7.58 3.48
C CYS A 62 2.54 9.10 3.35
N LYS A 63 2.25 9.83 4.43
CA LYS A 63 2.31 11.30 4.46
C LYS A 63 3.73 11.80 4.22
N GLU A 64 4.72 11.20 4.90
CA GLU A 64 6.13 11.58 4.78
C GLU A 64 6.66 11.42 3.34
N ARG A 65 6.32 10.31 2.69
CA ARG A 65 6.87 9.95 1.37
C ARG A 65 5.99 10.34 0.17
N GLY A 66 4.82 10.92 0.42
CA GLY A 66 3.85 11.29 -0.63
C GLY A 66 3.13 10.08 -1.25
N TYR A 67 3.05 8.96 -0.52
CA TYR A 67 2.28 7.79 -0.91
C TYR A 67 0.82 7.89 -0.48
N ARG A 68 -0.02 7.04 -1.08
CA ARG A 68 -1.43 6.93 -0.71
C ARG A 68 -1.66 5.74 0.18
N TYR A 69 -2.31 5.96 1.31
CA TYR A 69 -2.76 4.86 2.16
C TYR A 69 -3.98 4.17 1.55
N ALA A 70 -3.95 2.84 1.47
CA ALA A 70 -5.01 2.02 0.88
C ALA A 70 -5.59 1.08 1.93
N HIS A 71 -6.60 1.60 2.65
CA HIS A 71 -7.26 0.88 3.73
C HIS A 71 -7.98 -0.40 3.25
N ARG A 72 -8.04 -1.45 4.10
CA ARG A 72 -8.93 -2.61 3.86
C ARG A 72 -10.28 -2.38 4.53
N LEU A 73 -11.05 -1.43 3.98
CA LEU A 73 -12.33 -1.01 4.54
C LEU A 73 -13.30 -2.19 4.73
N HIS A 74 -13.30 -3.19 3.84
CA HIS A 74 -14.14 -4.38 3.98
C HIS A 74 -13.86 -5.18 5.27
N ILE A 75 -12.58 -5.30 5.70
CA ILE A 75 -12.25 -5.98 6.96
C ILE A 75 -12.76 -5.17 8.16
N GLU A 76 -12.72 -3.84 8.09
CA GLU A 76 -13.26 -2.99 9.15
C GLU A 76 -14.79 -3.06 9.24
N LEU A 77 -15.47 -3.02 8.09
CA LEU A 77 -16.93 -3.02 8.04
C LEU A 77 -17.54 -4.40 8.29
N TYR A 78 -16.92 -5.47 7.79
CA TYR A 78 -17.54 -6.80 7.71
C TYR A 78 -16.70 -7.92 8.33
N GLY A 79 -15.49 -7.61 8.80
CA GLY A 79 -14.52 -8.61 9.26
C GLY A 79 -13.93 -9.42 8.10
N ASN A 80 -13.15 -10.46 8.44
CA ASN A 80 -12.62 -11.40 7.44
C ASN A 80 -13.69 -12.43 7.03
N LYS A 81 -14.72 -11.95 6.35
CA LYS A 81 -15.84 -12.76 5.86
C LYS A 81 -15.83 -12.79 4.34
N ARG A 82 -16.05 -13.98 3.77
CA ARG A 82 -16.19 -14.14 2.31
C ARG A 82 -17.55 -13.62 1.85
N GLY A 83 -17.57 -12.92 0.70
CA GLY A 83 -18.81 -12.45 0.07
C GLY A 83 -19.42 -11.18 0.69
N THR A 84 -18.59 -10.34 1.31
CA THR A 84 -18.94 -9.05 1.91
C THR A 84 -17.89 -8.01 1.52
#